data_AF-A0A4V1D1P4-F1
#
_entry.id   AF-A0A4V1D1P4-F1
#
_cell.length_a   1.000
_cell.length_b   1.000
_cell.length_c   1.000
_cell.angle_alpha   90.00
_cell.angle_beta   90.00
_cell.angle_gamma   90.00
#
_symmetry.space_group_name_H-M   'P 1'
#
loop_
_entity.id
_entity.type
_entity.pdbx_description
1 polymer ?
#
loop_
_entity_poly.entity_id
_entity_poly.type
_entity_poly.pdbx_seq_one_letter_code
_entity_poly.pdbx_strand_id
1 'polypeptide(L)'
;MSDSLRYKIVLWMMWVQIALLPIIVVMINVTNSGVMWRWNLLNWMMVGGYILGLLALPASRGLEKPGLLKWWLRIDFWFSLIPAVIALPLLFYVGRHYIDAEDGDYVLYHTRGLMMAAPHYGLGKKEGLFIRPMSKSVRINDYDNVKIECFKVDAQKGFMYGLERGVSPATWVLPIDSAKYHNHAKEITALIDSLYQLQPLLISQSCGAFVFPDDFVEISYFEKQVTYGGSASYDIEDQGDCIAVKTPDGYLIVPRLKFTQDSIGELSPKVVKAFIKRLENRNSK
;
A
#
# COMPACT_ATOMS: atom_id res chain seq x y z
N MET A 1 -53.82 6.59 -10.99
CA MET A 1 -52.90 7.67 -10.56
C MET A 1 -51.43 7.19 -10.56
N SER A 2 -51.05 6.32 -11.50
CA SER A 2 -49.71 5.73 -11.66
C SER A 2 -48.79 6.55 -12.59
N ASP A 3 -49.27 7.69 -13.11
CA ASP A 3 -48.62 8.41 -14.21
C ASP A 3 -47.82 9.66 -13.82
N SER A 4 -47.77 10.03 -12.53
CA SER A 4 -46.92 11.16 -12.13
C SER A 4 -45.43 10.81 -12.34
N LEU A 5 -44.69 11.74 -12.93
CA LEU A 5 -43.25 11.59 -13.18
C LEU A 5 -42.48 11.28 -11.88
N ARG A 6 -42.90 11.88 -10.75
CA ARG A 6 -42.34 11.60 -9.42
C ARG A 6 -42.58 10.17 -8.97
N TYR A 7 -43.77 9.59 -9.22
CA TYR A 7 -44.04 8.18 -8.91
C TYR A 7 -43.17 7.25 -9.74
N LYS A 8 -43.00 7.53 -11.05
CA LYS A 8 -42.11 6.77 -11.93
C LYS A 8 -40.65 6.83 -11.43
N ILE A 9 -40.16 8.00 -11.02
CA ILE A 9 -38.82 8.15 -10.45
C ILE A 9 -38.64 7.29 -9.19
N VAL A 10 -39.58 7.34 -8.24
CA VAL A 10 -39.50 6.55 -7.00
C VAL A 10 -39.51 5.05 -7.30
N LEU A 11 -40.35 4.62 -8.24
CA LEU A 11 -40.40 3.22 -8.67
C LEU A 11 -39.08 2.79 -9.31
N TRP A 12 -38.49 3.65 -10.14
CA TRP A 12 -37.17 3.43 -10.75
C TRP A 12 -36.06 3.32 -9.71
N MET A 13 -36.02 4.22 -8.73
CA MET A 13 -35.03 4.17 -7.64
C MET A 13 -35.08 2.82 -6.91
N MET A 14 -36.29 2.34 -6.59
CA MET A 14 -36.51 1.05 -5.95
C MET A 14 -35.98 -0.11 -6.83
N TRP A 15 -36.36 -0.16 -8.11
CA TRP A 15 -35.92 -1.23 -9.00
C TRP A 15 -34.42 -1.23 -9.24
N VAL A 16 -33.80 -0.05 -9.35
CA VAL A 16 -32.34 0.09 -9.45
C VAL A 16 -31.66 -0.48 -8.21
N GLN A 17 -32.14 -0.18 -7.01
CA GLN A 17 -31.57 -0.74 -5.77
C GLN A 17 -31.70 -2.26 -5.71
N ILE A 18 -32.88 -2.80 -6.06
CA ILE A 18 -33.10 -4.27 -6.10
C ILE A 18 -32.14 -4.92 -7.10
N ALA A 19 -31.94 -4.32 -8.27
CA ALA A 19 -31.01 -4.81 -9.28
C ALA A 19 -29.53 -4.67 -8.85
N LEU A 20 -29.20 -3.67 -8.04
CA LEU A 20 -27.85 -3.42 -7.54
C LEU A 20 -27.38 -4.49 -6.54
N LEU A 21 -28.29 -5.02 -5.72
CA LEU A 21 -27.97 -6.03 -4.69
C LEU A 21 -27.23 -7.26 -5.24
N PRO A 22 -27.75 -8.01 -6.23
CA PRO A 22 -27.05 -9.18 -6.77
C PRO A 22 -25.71 -8.79 -7.42
N ILE A 23 -25.62 -7.62 -8.04
CA ILE A 23 -24.37 -7.12 -8.63
C ILE A 23 -23.32 -6.91 -7.53
N ILE A 24 -23.67 -6.22 -6.44
CA ILE A 24 -22.77 -6.01 -5.30
C ILE A 24 -22.32 -7.33 -4.70
N VAL A 25 -23.23 -8.30 -4.51
CA VAL A 25 -22.88 -9.63 -3.98
C VAL A 25 -21.85 -10.33 -4.87
N VAL A 26 -22.04 -10.33 -6.19
CA VAL A 26 -21.07 -10.89 -7.15
C VAL A 26 -19.73 -10.18 -7.01
N MET A 27 -19.73 -8.86 -6.90
CA MET A 27 -18.51 -8.07 -6.82
C MET A 27 -17.74 -8.26 -5.51
N ILE A 28 -18.44 -8.46 -4.39
CA ILE A 28 -17.83 -8.86 -3.12
C ILE A 28 -17.15 -10.21 -3.27
N ASN A 29 -17.81 -11.20 -3.89
CA ASN A 29 -17.23 -12.52 -4.11
C ASN A 29 -15.97 -12.47 -4.99
N VAL A 30 -15.98 -11.66 -6.05
CA VAL A 30 -14.80 -11.41 -6.88
C VAL A 30 -13.69 -10.75 -6.06
N THR A 31 -14.02 -9.80 -5.18
CA THR A 31 -13.01 -9.15 -4.32
C THR A 31 -12.39 -10.15 -3.35
N ASN A 32 -13.20 -11.05 -2.77
CA ASN A 32 -12.75 -12.12 -1.88
C ASN A 32 -11.85 -13.16 -2.58
N SER A 33 -11.85 -13.23 -3.91
CA SER A 33 -10.88 -14.04 -4.66
C SER A 33 -9.48 -13.41 -4.77
N GLY A 34 -9.26 -12.27 -4.12
CA GLY A 34 -7.95 -11.62 -4.03
C GLY A 34 -7.66 -10.61 -5.12
N VAL A 35 -8.69 -10.01 -5.74
CA VAL A 35 -8.54 -8.88 -6.67
C VAL A 35 -9.25 -7.65 -6.13
N MET A 36 -8.81 -6.45 -6.52
CA MET A 36 -9.44 -5.19 -6.13
C MET A 36 -10.10 -4.54 -7.35
N TRP A 37 -11.25 -3.91 -7.15
CA TRP A 37 -11.93 -3.18 -8.23
C TRP A 37 -11.28 -1.82 -8.47
N ARG A 38 -10.87 -1.53 -9.71
CA ARG A 38 -10.35 -0.20 -10.06
C ARG A 38 -11.35 0.90 -9.73
N TRP A 39 -10.82 2.08 -9.43
CA TRP A 39 -11.58 3.27 -9.05
C TRP A 39 -12.42 3.11 -7.78
N ASN A 40 -12.18 2.05 -6.98
CA ASN A 40 -13.04 1.68 -5.87
C ASN A 40 -14.51 1.47 -6.29
N LEU A 41 -14.73 0.86 -7.47
CA LEU A 41 -16.07 0.70 -8.07
C LEU A 41 -17.09 0.09 -7.10
N LEU A 42 -16.71 -0.97 -6.38
CA LEU A 42 -17.55 -1.62 -5.37
C LEU A 42 -17.98 -0.63 -4.27
N ASN A 43 -17.05 0.17 -3.74
CA ASN A 43 -17.36 1.17 -2.72
C ASN A 43 -18.31 2.24 -3.26
N TRP A 44 -18.10 2.73 -4.48
CA TRP A 44 -18.99 3.72 -5.09
C TRP A 44 -20.41 3.19 -5.32
N MET A 45 -20.56 1.93 -5.69
CA MET A 45 -21.89 1.32 -5.81
C MET A 45 -22.58 1.14 -4.47
N MET A 46 -21.86 0.71 -3.43
CA MET A 46 -22.44 0.66 -2.08
C MET A 46 -22.90 2.05 -1.62
N VAL A 47 -22.06 3.07 -1.78
CA VAL A 47 -22.41 4.46 -1.44
C VAL A 47 -23.62 4.94 -2.24
N GLY A 48 -23.64 4.69 -3.56
CA GLY A 48 -24.77 5.04 -4.42
C GLY A 48 -26.08 4.36 -3.99
N GLY A 49 -26.02 3.08 -3.63
CA GLY A 49 -27.16 2.32 -3.11
C GLY A 49 -27.73 2.92 -1.82
N TYR A 50 -26.86 3.29 -0.87
CA TYR A 50 -27.28 3.94 0.37
C TYR A 50 -27.88 5.33 0.13
N ILE A 51 -27.30 6.13 -0.76
CA ILE A 51 -27.85 7.45 -1.12
C ILE A 51 -29.25 7.30 -1.73
N LEU A 52 -29.44 6.33 -2.63
CA LEU A 52 -30.76 6.08 -3.21
C LEU A 52 -31.80 5.74 -2.15
N GLY A 53 -31.47 4.90 -1.16
CA GLY A 53 -32.44 4.51 -0.13
C GLY A 53 -32.78 5.60 0.87
N LEU A 54 -31.81 6.47 1.17
CA LEU A 54 -32.05 7.68 1.95
C LEU A 54 -32.96 8.69 1.24
N LEU A 55 -32.84 8.81 -0.10
CA LEU A 55 -33.60 9.78 -0.89
C LEU A 55 -34.98 9.25 -1.34
N ALA A 56 -35.15 7.94 -1.47
CA ALA A 56 -36.39 7.33 -1.98
C ALA A 56 -37.61 7.66 -1.10
N LEU A 57 -37.46 7.58 0.23
CA LEU A 57 -38.55 7.87 1.16
C LEU A 57 -38.98 9.35 1.13
N PRO A 58 -38.09 10.36 1.26
CA PRO A 58 -38.43 11.77 1.07
C PRO A 58 -39.04 12.09 -0.29
N ALA A 59 -38.45 11.58 -1.38
CA ALA A 59 -38.92 11.82 -2.74
C ALA A 59 -40.37 11.34 -2.94
N SER A 60 -40.75 10.29 -2.23
CA SER A 60 -42.07 9.67 -2.30
C SER A 60 -43.16 10.35 -1.46
N ARG A 61 -42.84 11.41 -0.70
CA ARG A 61 -43.80 12.07 0.20
C ARG A 61 -44.95 12.71 -0.59
N GLY A 62 -46.18 12.52 -0.10
CA GLY A 62 -47.40 13.05 -0.75
C GLY A 62 -47.90 12.24 -1.95
N LEU A 63 -47.26 11.12 -2.30
CA LEU A 63 -47.75 10.22 -3.36
C LEU A 63 -48.71 9.16 -2.78
N GLU A 64 -49.81 8.90 -3.50
CA GLU A 64 -50.62 7.71 -3.29
C GLU A 64 -49.82 6.47 -3.68
N LYS A 65 -49.62 5.57 -2.73
CA LYS A 65 -48.72 4.42 -2.87
C LYS A 65 -49.39 3.14 -2.36
N PRO A 66 -49.24 2.00 -3.05
CA PRO A 66 -49.70 0.71 -2.55
C PRO A 66 -48.99 0.34 -1.25
N GLY A 67 -49.63 -0.50 -0.43
CA GLY A 67 -49.13 -0.87 0.90
C GLY A 67 -47.71 -1.45 0.89
N LEU A 68 -47.41 -2.32 -0.08
CA LEU A 68 -46.09 -2.92 -0.27
C LEU A 68 -44.99 -1.87 -0.51
N LEU A 69 -45.25 -0.88 -1.39
CA LEU A 69 -44.27 0.17 -1.68
C LEU A 69 -44.02 1.07 -0.48
N LYS A 70 -45.07 1.37 0.32
CA LYS A 70 -44.91 2.13 1.57
C LYS A 70 -44.05 1.39 2.58
N TRP A 71 -44.22 0.07 2.69
CA TRP A 71 -43.47 -0.77 3.61
C TRP A 71 -42.00 -0.89 3.18
N TRP A 72 -41.76 -1.17 1.90
CA TRP A 72 -40.41 -1.25 1.33
C TRP A 72 -39.61 0.03 1.55
N LEU A 73 -40.18 1.19 1.21
CA LEU A 73 -39.49 2.49 1.35
C LEU A 73 -39.10 2.81 2.80
N ARG A 74 -39.86 2.32 3.79
CA ARG A 74 -39.50 2.51 5.20
C ARG A 74 -38.33 1.61 5.60
N ILE A 75 -38.37 0.34 5.18
CA ILE A 75 -37.29 -0.60 5.48
C ILE A 75 -36.00 -0.15 4.81
N ASP A 76 -36.06 0.16 3.53
CA ASP A 76 -34.91 0.59 2.74
C ASP A 76 -34.28 1.87 3.29
N PHE A 77 -35.10 2.83 3.75
CA PHE A 77 -34.62 4.04 4.40
C PHE A 77 -33.85 3.74 5.70
N TRP A 78 -34.41 2.92 6.60
CA TRP A 78 -33.73 2.57 7.85
C TRP A 78 -32.50 1.69 7.62
N PHE A 79 -32.58 0.76 6.68
CA PHE A 79 -31.45 -0.08 6.26
C PHE A 79 -30.36 0.72 5.56
N SER A 80 -30.67 1.86 4.96
CA SER A 80 -29.67 2.79 4.42
C SER A 80 -29.13 3.74 5.49
N LEU A 81 -29.98 4.19 6.42
CA LEU A 81 -29.61 5.15 7.47
C LEU A 81 -28.64 4.55 8.50
N ILE A 82 -28.90 3.33 8.98
CA ILE A 82 -28.07 2.69 10.01
C ILE A 82 -26.62 2.50 9.50
N PRO A 83 -26.38 1.90 8.31
CA PRO A 83 -25.06 1.86 7.70
C PRO A 83 -24.55 3.24 7.28
N ALA A 84 -25.40 4.20 6.88
CA ALA A 84 -24.91 5.52 6.53
C ALA A 84 -24.24 6.24 7.71
N VAL A 85 -24.75 6.04 8.92
CA VAL A 85 -24.19 6.65 10.14
C VAL A 85 -22.97 5.87 10.66
N ILE A 86 -23.00 4.53 10.57
CA ILE A 86 -21.96 3.67 11.16
C ILE A 86 -20.98 3.16 10.10
N ALA A 87 -21.48 2.57 9.02
CA ALA A 87 -20.69 1.91 7.99
C ALA A 87 -20.10 2.87 6.95
N LEU A 88 -20.68 4.03 6.67
CA LEU A 88 -20.15 4.96 5.65
C LEU A 88 -18.80 5.57 6.05
N PRO A 89 -18.59 6.00 7.31
CA PRO A 89 -17.26 6.33 7.81
C PRO A 89 -16.30 5.15 7.73
N LEU A 90 -16.77 3.93 8.06
CA LEU A 90 -15.96 2.72 8.00
C LEU A 90 -15.61 2.33 6.56
N LEU A 91 -16.51 2.48 5.59
CA LEU A 91 -16.28 2.20 4.17
C LEU A 91 -15.37 3.25 3.52
N PHE A 92 -15.38 4.48 4.03
CA PHE A 92 -14.44 5.51 3.61
C PHE A 92 -13.02 5.26 4.14
N TYR A 93 -12.91 4.66 5.33
CA TYR A 93 -11.64 4.34 5.98
C TYR A 93 -11.09 2.93 5.67
N VAL A 94 -11.96 1.95 5.42
CA VAL A 94 -11.64 0.51 5.39
C VAL A 94 -12.00 -0.05 4.03
N GLY A 95 -11.01 -0.62 3.36
CA GLY A 95 -11.19 -1.27 2.06
C GLY A 95 -11.17 -0.31 0.88
N ARG A 96 -10.95 0.99 1.10
CA ARG A 96 -10.59 1.91 0.03
C ARG A 96 -9.09 1.82 -0.21
N HIS A 97 -8.72 1.68 -1.49
CA HIS A 97 -7.34 1.83 -1.93
C HIS A 97 -7.19 3.16 -2.65
N TYR A 98 -6.05 3.79 -2.45
CA TYR A 98 -5.65 5.00 -3.14
C TYR A 98 -4.46 4.66 -4.03
N ILE A 99 -4.46 5.19 -5.25
CA ILE A 99 -3.37 4.97 -6.20
C ILE A 99 -2.42 6.15 -6.05
N ASP A 100 -1.20 5.87 -5.62
CA ASP A 100 -0.19 6.90 -5.34
C ASP A 100 0.71 7.15 -6.56
N ALA A 101 0.98 6.09 -7.33
CA ALA A 101 1.74 6.17 -8.57
C ALA A 101 1.33 5.06 -9.55
N GLU A 102 1.49 5.35 -10.84
CA GLU A 102 1.26 4.38 -11.93
C GLU A 102 2.46 4.32 -12.86
N ASP A 103 2.81 3.12 -13.32
CA ASP A 103 3.79 2.91 -14.39
C ASP A 103 3.35 1.76 -15.29
N GLY A 104 2.91 2.09 -16.51
CA GLY A 104 2.40 1.10 -17.47
C GLY A 104 1.23 0.30 -16.89
N ASP A 105 1.39 -1.02 -16.81
CA ASP A 105 0.40 -1.95 -16.24
C ASP A 105 0.48 -2.08 -14.71
N TYR A 106 1.39 -1.38 -14.04
CA TYR A 106 1.60 -1.49 -12.60
C TYR A 106 1.14 -0.23 -11.88
N VAL A 107 0.70 -0.43 -10.64
CA VAL A 107 0.26 0.65 -9.75
C VAL A 107 0.85 0.42 -8.37
N LEU A 108 1.32 1.49 -7.76
CA LEU A 108 1.52 1.52 -6.32
C LEU A 108 0.25 2.07 -5.69
N TYR A 109 -0.29 1.31 -4.75
CA TYR A 109 -1.50 1.70 -4.04
C TYR A 109 -1.28 1.57 -2.55
N HIS A 110 -1.94 2.41 -1.77
CA HIS A 110 -2.03 2.22 -0.34
C HIS A 110 -3.44 1.89 0.12
N THR A 111 -3.52 1.07 1.15
CA THR A 111 -4.75 0.75 1.87
C THR A 111 -4.65 1.22 3.31
N ARG A 112 -5.74 1.82 3.81
CA ARG A 112 -5.91 2.12 5.24
C ARG A 112 -6.84 1.08 5.84
N GLY A 113 -6.45 0.55 6.99
CA GLY A 113 -7.20 -0.48 7.72
C GLY A 113 -8.07 0.11 8.83
N LEU A 114 -9.05 -0.68 9.30
CA LEU A 114 -9.98 -0.30 10.39
C LEU A 114 -9.28 0.15 11.68
N MET A 115 -8.02 -0.23 11.87
CA MET A 115 -7.17 0.18 13.00
C MET A 115 -5.70 0.36 12.59
N MET A 116 -5.39 0.43 11.29
CA MET A 116 -4.02 0.67 10.86
C MET A 116 -3.77 2.18 10.92
N ALA A 117 -3.06 2.62 11.96
CA ALA A 117 -2.62 4.01 12.07
C ALA A 117 -1.66 4.41 10.93
N ALA A 118 -0.93 3.43 10.36
CA ALA A 118 -0.02 3.62 9.24
C ALA A 118 -0.58 2.98 7.95
N PRO A 119 -0.54 3.68 6.80
CA PRO A 119 -0.95 3.11 5.52
C PRO A 119 -0.03 1.95 5.08
N HIS A 120 -0.62 0.94 4.44
CA HIS A 120 0.13 -0.16 3.84
C HIS A 120 0.23 0.05 2.33
N TYR A 121 1.46 0.22 1.81
CA TYR A 121 1.73 0.40 0.38
C TYR A 121 2.02 -0.94 -0.29
N GLY A 122 1.18 -1.34 -1.25
CA GLY A 122 1.29 -2.56 -2.01
C GLY A 122 1.52 -2.29 -3.50
N LEU A 123 2.21 -3.23 -4.17
CA LEU A 123 2.27 -3.26 -5.62
C LEU A 123 1.05 -3.98 -6.18
N GLY A 124 0.42 -3.42 -7.21
CA GLY A 124 -0.67 -4.03 -7.94
C GLY A 124 -0.42 -4.06 -9.44
N LYS A 125 -0.98 -5.05 -10.13
CA LYS A 125 -1.02 -5.12 -11.60
C LYS A 125 -2.43 -4.82 -12.10
N LYS A 126 -2.57 -3.90 -13.05
CA LYS A 126 -3.82 -3.56 -13.72
C LYS A 126 -4.21 -4.68 -14.67
N GLU A 127 -5.41 -5.23 -14.47
CA GLU A 127 -6.02 -6.27 -15.30
C GLU A 127 -7.43 -5.83 -15.69
N GLY A 128 -7.54 -4.94 -16.67
CA GLY A 128 -8.83 -4.40 -17.12
C GLY A 128 -9.53 -3.60 -16.03
N LEU A 129 -10.63 -4.13 -15.48
CA LEU A 129 -11.40 -3.53 -14.37
C LEU A 129 -10.79 -3.82 -12.99
N PHE A 130 -9.78 -4.67 -12.91
CA PHE A 130 -9.21 -5.15 -11.67
C PHE A 130 -7.79 -4.63 -11.44
N ILE A 131 -7.40 -4.61 -10.17
CA ILE A 131 -6.02 -4.53 -9.72
C ILE A 131 -5.75 -5.84 -8.99
N ARG A 132 -4.80 -6.61 -9.49
CA ARG A 132 -4.32 -7.81 -8.82
C ARG A 132 -3.21 -7.40 -7.83
N PRO A 133 -3.43 -7.54 -6.51
CA PRO A 133 -2.38 -7.37 -5.51
C PRO A 133 -1.20 -8.29 -5.82
N MET A 134 0.01 -7.78 -5.71
CA MET A 134 1.23 -8.57 -5.74
C MET A 134 1.75 -8.78 -4.32
N SER A 135 2.61 -9.78 -4.13
CA SER A 135 3.15 -10.12 -2.80
C SER A 135 4.12 -9.07 -2.24
N LYS A 136 4.53 -8.08 -3.05
CA LYS A 136 5.50 -7.07 -2.68
C LYS A 136 4.81 -5.81 -2.15
N SER A 137 5.25 -5.39 -0.96
CA SER A 137 4.85 -4.16 -0.31
C SER A 137 6.08 -3.28 -0.06
N VAL A 138 5.84 -1.98 0.08
CA VAL A 138 6.85 -0.97 0.37
C VAL A 138 6.50 -0.34 1.72
N ARG A 139 7.52 -0.01 2.50
CA ARG A 139 7.36 0.84 3.68
C ARG A 139 7.63 2.28 3.27
N ILE A 140 6.64 3.14 3.46
CA ILE A 140 6.75 4.58 3.25
C ILE A 140 6.20 5.25 4.51
N ASN A 141 6.93 6.24 5.01
CA ASN A 141 6.52 7.04 6.14
C ASN A 141 5.56 8.16 5.69
N ASP A 142 4.25 7.93 5.82
CA ASP A 142 3.17 8.88 5.47
C ASP A 142 2.94 9.92 6.58
N TYR A 143 4.01 10.54 7.12
CA TYR A 143 3.87 11.61 8.13
C TYR A 143 3.22 12.87 7.56
N ASP A 144 3.35 13.09 6.25
CA ASP A 144 2.67 14.13 5.48
C ASP A 144 2.08 13.53 4.20
N ASN A 145 1.11 14.19 3.59
CA ASN A 145 0.43 13.74 2.37
C ASN A 145 1.40 13.80 1.17
N VAL A 146 2.30 12.82 1.04
CA VAL A 146 3.44 12.91 0.12
C VAL A 146 3.12 12.34 -1.26
N LYS A 147 3.68 12.98 -2.28
CA LYS A 147 3.61 12.55 -3.67
C LYS A 147 4.88 11.82 -4.04
N ILE A 148 4.75 10.58 -4.50
CA ILE A 148 5.86 9.78 -5.00
C ILE A 148 6.40 10.42 -6.28
N GLU A 149 7.67 10.81 -6.27
CA GLU A 149 8.30 11.51 -7.39
C GLU A 149 8.61 10.58 -8.54
N CYS A 150 9.11 9.39 -8.23
CA CYS A 150 9.47 8.39 -9.20
C CYS A 150 8.96 7.02 -8.76
N PHE A 151 8.22 6.37 -9.65
CA PHE A 151 7.83 4.97 -9.52
C PHE A 151 8.00 4.33 -10.89
N LYS A 152 8.81 3.27 -10.94
CA LYS A 152 9.12 2.58 -12.19
C LYS A 152 9.17 1.08 -11.99
N VAL A 153 8.58 0.36 -12.94
CA VAL A 153 8.50 -1.09 -12.95
C VAL A 153 9.06 -1.61 -14.26
N ASP A 154 10.19 -2.31 -14.16
CA ASP A 154 10.80 -2.99 -15.30
C ASP A 154 10.49 -4.50 -15.22
N ALA A 155 9.43 -4.91 -15.91
CA ALA A 155 9.00 -6.32 -15.97
C ALA A 155 9.95 -7.21 -16.80
N GLN A 156 10.80 -6.62 -17.66
CA GLN A 156 11.81 -7.37 -18.42
C GLN A 156 13.00 -7.72 -17.54
N LYS A 157 13.45 -6.77 -16.72
CA LYS A 157 14.54 -6.96 -15.76
C LYS A 157 14.07 -7.52 -14.41
N GLY A 158 12.76 -7.53 -14.16
CA GLY A 158 12.15 -8.19 -13.01
C GLY A 158 12.23 -7.38 -11.72
N PHE A 159 12.25 -6.05 -11.77
CA PHE A 159 12.30 -5.19 -10.58
C PHE A 159 11.34 -4.01 -10.62
N MET A 160 11.08 -3.47 -9.44
CA MET A 160 10.53 -2.14 -9.27
C MET A 160 11.47 -1.28 -8.43
N TYR A 161 11.43 0.02 -8.67
CA TYR A 161 12.04 0.99 -7.79
C TYR A 161 11.17 2.22 -7.65
N GLY A 162 11.39 2.94 -6.56
CA GLY A 162 10.76 4.23 -6.36
C GLY A 162 11.64 5.15 -5.54
N LEU A 163 11.35 6.43 -5.69
CA LEU A 163 12.06 7.53 -5.05
C LEU A 163 11.04 8.60 -4.64
N GLU A 164 11.20 9.07 -3.42
CA GLU A 164 10.44 10.14 -2.81
C GLU A 164 11.40 11.04 -2.04
N ARG A 165 11.49 12.32 -2.42
CA ARG A 165 12.41 13.32 -1.83
C ARG A 165 11.71 14.27 -0.86
N GLY A 166 10.55 13.88 -0.34
CA GLY A 166 9.77 14.69 0.59
C GLY A 166 10.45 14.87 1.95
N VAL A 167 9.68 15.37 2.92
CA VAL A 167 10.11 15.54 4.32
C VAL A 167 10.54 14.21 4.94
N SER A 168 9.90 13.11 4.53
CA SER A 168 10.25 11.73 4.89
C SER A 168 10.80 10.99 3.67
N PRO A 169 12.09 11.14 3.34
CA PRO A 169 12.63 10.60 2.09
C PRO A 169 12.54 9.06 2.07
N ALA A 170 11.91 8.53 1.02
CA ALA A 170 11.76 7.08 0.81
C ALA A 170 12.43 6.61 -0.48
N THR A 171 13.17 5.49 -0.44
CA THR A 171 13.74 4.87 -1.65
C THR A 171 13.72 3.35 -1.54
N TRP A 172 13.30 2.68 -2.60
CA TRP A 172 13.28 1.22 -2.60
C TRP A 172 13.67 0.64 -3.96
N VAL A 173 14.26 -0.56 -3.92
CA VAL A 173 14.52 -1.41 -5.09
C VAL A 173 14.18 -2.84 -4.70
N LEU A 174 13.14 -3.39 -5.33
CA LEU A 174 12.56 -4.66 -4.94
C LEU A 174 12.36 -5.58 -6.16
N PRO A 175 12.64 -6.89 -6.02
CA PRO A 175 12.42 -7.86 -7.09
C PRO A 175 10.92 -8.15 -7.26
N ILE A 176 10.47 -8.19 -8.51
CA ILE A 176 9.16 -8.72 -8.91
C ILE A 176 9.30 -10.18 -9.36
N ASP A 177 10.36 -10.49 -10.11
CA ASP A 177 10.68 -11.82 -10.62
C ASP A 177 12.14 -12.15 -10.26
N SER A 178 12.33 -13.08 -9.33
CA SER A 178 13.65 -13.40 -8.79
C SER A 178 14.63 -13.89 -9.87
N ALA A 179 14.17 -14.69 -10.84
CA ALA A 179 15.05 -15.22 -11.88
C ALA A 179 15.58 -14.11 -12.79
N LYS A 180 14.69 -13.22 -13.25
CA LYS A 180 15.08 -12.07 -14.09
C LYS A 180 15.91 -11.06 -13.33
N TYR A 181 15.59 -10.84 -12.07
CA TYR A 181 16.31 -9.95 -11.16
C TYR A 181 17.76 -10.40 -10.98
N HIS A 182 17.97 -11.70 -10.72
CA HIS A 182 19.30 -12.28 -10.60
C HIS A 182 20.10 -12.19 -11.91
N ASN A 183 19.46 -12.43 -13.04
CA ASN A 183 20.13 -12.37 -14.36
C ASN A 183 20.66 -10.96 -14.69
N HIS A 184 20.07 -9.89 -14.15
CA HIS A 184 20.49 -8.51 -14.35
C HIS A 184 21.23 -7.93 -13.14
N ALA A 185 21.86 -8.78 -12.32
CA ALA A 185 22.44 -8.40 -11.04
C ALA A 185 23.39 -7.19 -11.11
N LYS A 186 24.25 -7.12 -12.14
CA LYS A 186 25.22 -6.03 -12.30
C LYS A 186 24.55 -4.66 -12.46
N GLU A 187 23.53 -4.58 -13.32
CA GLU A 187 22.82 -3.32 -13.60
C GLU A 187 22.00 -2.88 -12.38
N ILE A 188 21.30 -3.81 -11.76
CA ILE A 188 20.48 -3.54 -10.56
C ILE A 188 21.36 -3.09 -9.39
N THR A 189 22.52 -3.73 -9.22
CA THR A 189 23.48 -3.36 -8.18
C THR A 189 24.07 -1.97 -8.41
N ALA A 190 24.23 -1.53 -9.67
CA ALA A 190 24.61 -0.16 -9.99
C ALA A 190 23.46 0.83 -9.77
N LEU A 191 22.22 0.42 -10.05
CA LEU A 191 21.02 1.22 -9.78
C LEU A 191 20.84 1.48 -8.28
N ILE A 192 21.00 0.46 -7.43
CA ILE A 192 20.92 0.59 -5.96
C ILE A 192 21.90 1.65 -5.46
N ASP A 193 23.16 1.60 -5.93
CA ASP A 193 24.17 2.59 -5.57
C ASP A 193 23.80 3.98 -6.05
N SER A 194 23.38 4.12 -7.31
CA SER A 194 23.02 5.41 -7.88
C SER A 194 21.84 6.02 -7.12
N LEU A 195 20.83 5.24 -6.76
CA LEU A 195 19.67 5.73 -6.02
C LEU A 195 20.05 6.14 -4.60
N TYR A 196 20.88 5.34 -3.93
CA TYR A 196 21.36 5.67 -2.58
C TYR A 196 22.27 6.91 -2.56
N GLN A 197 23.12 7.09 -3.58
CA GLN A 197 23.93 8.32 -3.73
C GLN A 197 23.05 9.56 -3.98
N LEU A 198 21.96 9.40 -4.72
CA LEU A 198 20.99 10.48 -4.95
C LEU A 198 20.18 10.82 -3.69
N GLN A 199 19.95 9.85 -2.81
CA GLN A 199 19.16 10.01 -1.59
C GLN A 199 19.72 9.17 -0.44
N PRO A 200 20.61 9.74 0.38
CA PRO A 200 21.12 9.09 1.57
C PRO A 200 20.01 8.92 2.61
N LEU A 201 19.79 7.69 3.08
CA LEU A 201 18.70 7.31 3.98
C LEU A 201 19.13 7.17 5.45
N LEU A 202 20.16 7.91 5.88
CA LEU A 202 20.63 7.96 7.27
C LEU A 202 20.22 9.27 7.93
N ILE A 203 19.00 9.69 7.64
CA ILE A 203 18.42 10.95 8.08
C ILE A 203 17.14 10.62 8.85
N SER A 204 16.82 11.41 9.88
CA SER A 204 15.59 11.25 10.64
C SER A 204 14.38 11.18 9.70
N GLN A 205 13.41 10.32 10.01
CA GLN A 205 12.17 10.10 9.24
C GLN A 205 12.36 9.50 7.83
N SER A 206 13.58 9.11 7.45
CA SER A 206 13.82 8.41 6.19
C SER A 206 13.46 6.93 6.26
N CYS A 207 13.10 6.34 5.12
CA CYS A 207 12.88 4.91 5.01
C CYS A 207 13.38 4.36 3.67
N GLY A 208 13.74 3.09 3.63
CA GLY A 208 14.02 2.44 2.35
C GLY A 208 14.30 0.96 2.47
N ALA A 209 14.24 0.28 1.33
CA ALA A 209 14.46 -1.16 1.27
C ALA A 209 15.15 -1.51 -0.05
N PHE A 210 16.33 -2.13 0.05
CA PHE A 210 17.11 -2.57 -1.09
C PHE A 210 17.35 -4.06 -1.00
N VAL A 211 16.89 -4.80 -2.00
CA VAL A 211 17.14 -6.25 -2.08
C VAL A 211 18.26 -6.52 -3.06
N PHE A 212 19.33 -7.16 -2.62
CA PHE A 212 20.46 -7.47 -3.51
C PHE A 212 20.13 -8.65 -4.44
N PRO A 213 20.51 -8.57 -5.73
CA PRO A 213 20.15 -9.60 -6.71
C PRO A 213 20.92 -10.92 -6.56
N ASP A 214 22.09 -10.90 -5.91
CA ASP A 214 22.96 -12.08 -5.83
C ASP A 214 22.42 -13.13 -4.84
N ASP A 215 21.98 -12.67 -3.67
CA ASP A 215 21.61 -13.49 -2.51
C ASP A 215 20.23 -13.15 -1.94
N PHE A 216 19.49 -12.24 -2.59
CA PHE A 216 18.17 -11.76 -2.16
C PHE A 216 18.13 -11.21 -0.73
N VAL A 217 19.28 -10.81 -0.21
CA VAL A 217 19.39 -10.14 1.07
C VAL A 217 18.72 -8.78 0.99
N GLU A 218 17.81 -8.53 1.93
CA GLU A 218 17.16 -7.23 2.09
C GLU A 218 17.95 -6.35 3.06
N ILE A 219 18.24 -5.12 2.67
CA ILE A 219 18.77 -4.09 3.58
C ILE A 219 17.73 -3.00 3.66
N SER A 220 17.17 -2.84 4.85
CA SER A 220 16.09 -1.90 5.12
C SER A 220 16.57 -0.80 6.06
N TYR A 221 16.29 0.43 5.67
CA TYR A 221 16.63 1.65 6.41
C TYR A 221 15.36 2.17 7.05
N PHE A 222 15.43 2.48 8.33
CA PHE A 222 14.37 3.14 9.06
C PHE A 222 14.98 4.16 10.01
N GLU A 223 14.80 5.44 9.71
CA GLU A 223 15.40 6.55 10.44
C GLU A 223 16.94 6.47 10.49
N LYS A 224 17.51 6.09 11.65
CA LYS A 224 18.95 5.89 11.86
C LYS A 224 19.31 4.42 12.11
N GLN A 225 18.38 3.53 11.81
CA GLN A 225 18.53 2.09 11.98
C GLN A 225 18.62 1.42 10.61
N VAL A 226 19.51 0.44 10.51
CA VAL A 226 19.66 -0.40 9.32
C VAL A 226 19.45 -1.84 9.72
N THR A 227 18.44 -2.49 9.13
CA THR A 227 18.17 -3.90 9.31
C THR A 227 18.68 -4.69 8.11
N TYR A 228 19.48 -5.71 8.36
CA TYR A 228 19.92 -6.69 7.36
C TYR A 228 19.09 -7.96 7.50
N GLY A 229 18.28 -8.27 6.48
CA GLY A 229 17.46 -9.48 6.38
C GLY A 229 18.13 -10.52 5.49
N GLY A 230 19.08 -11.27 6.06
CA GLY A 230 19.72 -12.44 5.43
C GLY A 230 19.29 -13.75 6.09
N SER A 231 20.22 -14.69 6.27
CA SER A 231 20.00 -15.92 7.07
C SER A 231 19.75 -15.63 8.56
N ALA A 232 20.23 -14.48 9.04
CA ALA A 232 20.00 -13.92 10.36
C ALA A 232 19.63 -12.44 10.22
N SER A 233 18.78 -11.93 11.12
CA SER A 233 18.44 -10.51 11.18
C SER A 233 19.46 -9.75 12.03
N TYR A 234 20.09 -8.73 11.45
CA TYR A 234 20.98 -7.83 12.19
C TYR A 234 20.40 -6.42 12.20
N ASP A 235 20.27 -5.83 13.39
CA ASP A 235 19.89 -4.42 13.52
C ASP A 235 21.14 -3.60 13.86
N ILE A 236 21.41 -2.60 13.04
CA ILE A 236 22.56 -1.73 13.14
C ILE A 236 22.03 -0.35 13.53
N GLU A 237 22.38 0.11 14.72
CA GLU A 237 22.05 1.44 15.21
C GLU A 237 23.30 2.31 15.26
N ASP A 238 23.24 3.50 14.66
CA ASP A 238 24.28 4.52 14.81
C ASP A 238 24.06 5.29 16.11
N GLN A 239 24.95 5.09 17.10
CA GLN A 239 24.92 5.80 18.38
C GLN A 239 25.91 6.97 18.42
N GLY A 240 26.36 7.46 17.26
CA GLY A 240 27.41 8.46 17.19
C GLY A 240 28.75 7.79 17.43
N ASP A 241 29.19 7.57 18.67
CA ASP A 241 30.56 7.11 18.94
C ASP A 241 30.80 5.61 18.73
N CYS A 242 29.75 4.81 18.55
CA CYS A 242 29.84 3.38 18.26
C CYS A 242 28.69 2.93 17.37
N ILE A 243 28.88 1.77 16.75
CA ILE A 243 27.81 1.07 16.04
C ILE A 243 27.37 -0.09 16.93
N ALA A 244 26.11 -0.05 17.36
CA ALA A 244 25.50 -1.17 18.07
C ALA A 244 24.92 -2.12 17.03
N VAL A 245 25.41 -3.37 17.01
CA VAL A 245 24.90 -4.43 16.15
C VAL A 245 24.16 -5.42 17.02
N LYS A 246 22.85 -5.45 16.92
CA LYS A 246 22.03 -6.48 17.54
C LYS A 246 22.00 -7.71 16.65
N THR A 247 22.41 -8.83 17.20
CA THR A 247 22.38 -10.14 16.55
C THR A 247 21.28 -11.00 17.14
N PRO A 248 20.85 -12.10 16.49
CA PRO A 248 19.89 -13.03 17.06
C PRO A 248 20.34 -13.63 18.41
N ASP A 249 21.66 -13.71 18.64
CA ASP A 249 22.27 -14.35 19.82
C ASP A 249 22.68 -13.33 20.92
N GLY A 250 22.42 -12.03 20.73
CA GLY A 250 22.76 -10.98 21.70
C GLY A 250 23.24 -9.66 21.07
N TYR A 251 23.80 -8.77 21.88
CA TYR A 251 24.31 -7.47 21.42
C TYR A 251 25.84 -7.52 21.20
N LEU A 252 26.28 -7.11 20.01
CA LEU A 252 27.66 -6.84 19.68
C LEU A 252 27.86 -5.33 19.59
N ILE A 253 28.59 -4.76 20.56
CA ILE A 253 28.99 -3.35 20.50
C ILE A 253 30.31 -3.30 19.73
N VAL A 254 30.29 -2.68 18.54
CA VAL A 254 31.50 -2.48 17.74
C VAL A 254 31.96 -1.03 17.94
N PRO A 255 33.07 -0.77 18.66
CA PRO A 255 33.57 0.59 18.85
C PRO A 255 33.96 1.21 17.50
N ARG A 256 33.64 2.50 17.27
CA ARG A 256 34.00 3.20 16.03
C ARG A 256 35.51 3.10 15.79
N LEU A 257 35.90 2.52 14.66
CA LEU A 257 37.07 2.98 13.93
C LEU A 257 36.66 4.27 13.22
N LYS A 258 36.76 5.42 13.92
CA LYS A 258 36.49 6.80 13.46
C LYS A 258 35.78 6.91 12.09
N PHE A 259 34.46 6.93 12.12
CA PHE A 259 33.61 7.13 10.95
C PHE A 259 33.04 8.55 11.02
N THR A 260 33.62 9.49 10.28
CA THR A 260 33.29 10.93 10.36
C THR A 260 31.93 11.23 9.76
N GLN A 261 31.19 12.14 10.39
CA GLN A 261 29.79 12.54 10.13
C GLN A 261 29.44 12.97 8.69
N ASP A 262 30.43 13.12 7.79
CA ASP A 262 30.27 13.48 6.37
C ASP A 262 30.14 12.27 5.42
N SER A 263 30.03 11.06 5.96
CA SER A 263 30.16 9.82 5.21
C SER A 263 28.83 9.27 4.69
N ILE A 264 28.25 9.97 3.71
CA ILE A 264 27.14 9.48 2.89
C ILE A 264 27.42 8.05 2.33
N GLY A 265 28.67 7.61 2.22
CA GLY A 265 29.05 6.27 1.74
C GLY A 265 29.24 5.15 2.79
N GLU A 266 29.35 5.44 4.08
CA GLU A 266 29.86 4.46 5.07
C GLU A 266 28.84 3.40 5.51
N LEU A 267 27.54 3.72 5.49
CA LEU A 267 26.46 2.74 5.69
C LEU A 267 25.63 2.54 4.41
N SER A 268 26.26 2.71 3.25
CA SER A 268 25.63 2.36 1.98
C SER A 268 25.27 0.86 1.93
N PRO A 269 24.24 0.46 1.17
CA PRO A 269 23.77 -0.93 1.14
C PRO A 269 24.90 -1.93 0.85
N LYS A 270 25.83 -1.57 -0.05
CA LYS A 270 26.99 -2.41 -0.37
C LYS A 270 27.96 -2.56 0.80
N VAL A 271 28.25 -1.48 1.51
CA VAL A 271 29.19 -1.51 2.64
C VAL A 271 28.61 -2.31 3.79
N VAL A 272 27.32 -2.13 4.10
CA VAL A 272 26.60 -2.91 5.12
C VAL A 272 26.62 -4.40 4.77
N LYS A 273 26.31 -4.78 3.52
CA LYS A 273 26.38 -6.17 3.05
C LYS A 273 27.78 -6.77 3.23
N ALA A 274 28.82 -6.04 2.85
CA ALA A 274 30.20 -6.50 2.97
C ALA A 274 30.64 -6.65 4.44
N PHE A 275 30.18 -5.75 5.31
CA PHE A 275 30.46 -5.78 6.75
C PHE A 275 29.84 -7.00 7.43
N ILE A 276 28.55 -7.26 7.21
CA ILE A 276 27.85 -8.41 7.81
C ILE A 276 28.45 -9.74 7.32
N LYS A 277 28.73 -9.88 6.01
CA LYS A 277 29.40 -11.10 5.50
C LYS A 277 30.75 -11.36 6.15
N ARG A 278 31.52 -10.31 6.48
CA ARG A 278 32.79 -10.45 7.21
C ARG A 278 32.59 -10.89 8.66
N LEU A 279 31.52 -10.43 9.32
CA LEU A 279 31.15 -10.85 10.67
C LEU A 279 30.71 -12.33 10.70
N GLU A 280 29.82 -12.74 9.79
CA GLU A 280 29.37 -14.14 9.67
C GLU A 280 30.55 -15.10 9.47
N ASN A 281 31.47 -14.75 8.56
CA ASN A 281 32.69 -15.53 8.31
C ASN A 281 33.64 -15.63 9.52
N ARG A 282 33.61 -14.66 10.45
CA ARG A 282 34.42 -14.69 11.68
C ARG A 282 33.80 -15.57 12.76
N ASN A 283 32.47 -15.56 12.88
CA ASN A 283 31.74 -16.33 13.89
C ASN A 283 31.56 -17.81 13.50
N SER A 284 31.74 -18.16 12.23
CA SER A 284 31.71 -19.54 11.72
C SER A 284 33.04 -20.31 11.91
N LYS A 285 34.07 -19.69 12.51
CA LYS A 285 35.36 -20.32 12.85
C LYS A 285 35.45 -20.55 14.34
#